data_AF-A0A150U2P7-F1
#
_entry.id   AF-A0A150U2P7-F1
#
_cell.length_a   1.000
_cell.length_b   1.000
_cell.length_c   1.000
_cell.angle_alpha   90.00
_cell.angle_beta   90.00
_cell.angle_gamma   90.00
#
_symmetry.space_group_name_H-M   'P 1'
#
loop_
_entity.id
_entity.type
_entity.pdbx_description
1 polymer ?
#
loop_
_entity_poly.entity_id
_entity_poly.type
_entity_poly.pdbx_seq_one_letter_code
_entity_poly.pdbx_strand_id
1 'polypeptide(L)'
;MAYRLAVAATSREALCAALDAAAQGQAPPGAVRGHASTGSAPKVVFVFPGQGSQWLGMGRKLLSEEPVFRAALSACDGAIQAEAGWSLLAELAADEATSQLGRIDVVQPALFAIEVALSALWRSWGIEPDAVVGHSMGEVAAAHVAGALSLEDAVAIICRRSQLLRRISGRGEMAVVELSLAEAEAALLGYEGRLSVAVSNSPRSTVLAGEPAALAEVLEILSAKGVFCRRVKVDVASHSPQIDPLRDELVAALGEIEPRRATVSMHSTVTGTTVGGPELGASYWADNVRQPVRFAEAVQALMEGGHGLFVEMSPHPLLSTSVEEIRLATKREGVAVGSLRRGQDERLSMLEALGALWVHGAAVGWERLSSADGAGFRRVPLPTYAWQRERYWVEPSAGGAANGSRLVHAGGHPLLGEMQTLSTQKSTRVWETTLDLGRARRTWRWRSRLRTRPWVTVRSRSPTWCSPRRWPSLATRRWRCRSWRPRSSQGACDSTSRAGYRAKAALSFAPTPARSCASRCAPRSRRRWIWPRCAPGFRPARPLRLPMRRWPRWGSSTAQRSRGSSSCGRGRARRWDGCGFPRPPAPQRHTGCTPRSWIRAST
;
A
#
# COMPACT_ATOMS: atom_id res chain seq x y z
N MET A 1 2.53 -13.19 0.40
CA MET A 1 1.42 -13.64 1.26
C MET A 1 0.41 -12.51 1.38
N ALA A 2 -0.86 -12.85 1.66
CA ALA A 2 -1.94 -11.87 1.70
C ALA A 2 -1.99 -11.15 3.05
N TYR A 3 -2.21 -11.88 4.15
CA TYR A 3 -2.04 -11.37 5.51
C TYR A 3 -0.58 -10.95 5.76
N ARG A 4 -0.39 -9.75 6.32
CA ARG A 4 0.92 -9.14 6.60
C ARG A 4 0.86 -8.39 7.94
N LEU A 5 1.99 -8.39 8.65
CA LEU A 5 2.27 -7.58 9.84
C LEU A 5 3.60 -6.88 9.60
N ALA A 6 3.64 -5.56 9.74
CA ALA A 6 4.88 -4.78 9.81
C ALA A 6 5.04 -4.23 11.22
N VAL A 7 6.28 -4.12 11.69
CA VAL A 7 6.66 -3.50 12.96
C VAL A 7 7.95 -2.72 12.72
N ALA A 8 7.96 -1.43 13.02
CA ALA A 8 9.18 -0.62 13.06
C ALA A 8 9.65 -0.47 14.52
N ALA A 9 10.95 -0.55 14.76
CA ALA A 9 11.53 -0.46 16.11
C ALA A 9 13.00 -0.02 16.05
N THR A 10 13.46 0.70 17.09
CA THR A 10 14.84 1.17 17.24
C THR A 10 15.73 0.23 18.07
N SER A 11 15.16 -0.76 18.75
CA SER A 11 15.90 -1.79 19.48
C SER A 11 15.29 -3.18 19.29
N ARG A 12 16.09 -4.22 19.59
CA ARG A 12 15.64 -5.63 19.57
C ARG A 12 14.56 -5.88 20.62
N GLU A 13 14.70 -5.25 21.78
CA GLU A 13 13.84 -5.41 22.95
C GLU A 13 12.45 -4.83 22.67
N ALA A 14 12.39 -3.66 22.03
CA ALA A 14 11.15 -3.06 21.53
C ALA A 14 10.49 -3.92 20.44
N LEU A 15 11.29 -4.45 19.49
CA LEU A 15 10.79 -5.34 18.44
C LEU A 15 10.19 -6.63 19.00
N CYS A 16 10.85 -7.27 19.97
CA CYS A 16 10.34 -8.46 20.64
C CYS A 16 9.03 -8.15 21.37
N ALA A 17 8.98 -7.11 22.20
CA ALA A 17 7.76 -6.74 22.94
C ALA A 17 6.57 -6.44 22.01
N ALA A 18 6.80 -5.76 20.88
CA ALA A 18 5.78 -5.50 19.88
C ALA A 18 5.31 -6.78 19.16
N LEU A 19 6.22 -7.72 18.85
CA LEU A 19 5.86 -9.00 18.26
C LEU A 19 5.09 -9.90 19.24
N ASP A 20 5.45 -9.92 20.52
CA ASP A 20 4.74 -10.69 21.56
C ASP A 20 3.34 -10.13 21.83
N ALA A 21 3.18 -8.80 21.89
CA ALA A 21 1.88 -8.15 21.96
C ALA A 21 1.03 -8.44 20.70
N ALA A 22 1.65 -8.42 19.51
CA ALA A 22 0.96 -8.77 18.27
C ALA A 22 0.54 -10.26 18.22
N ALA A 23 1.35 -11.18 18.77
CA ALA A 23 0.98 -12.59 18.91
C ALA A 23 -0.23 -12.79 19.83
N GLN A 24 -0.38 -11.95 20.87
CA GLN A 24 -1.53 -11.89 21.76
C GLN A 24 -2.76 -11.17 21.15
N GLY A 25 -2.73 -10.83 19.86
CA GLY A 25 -3.84 -10.16 19.16
C GLY A 25 -3.91 -8.64 19.36
N GLN A 26 -2.99 -8.03 20.11
CA GLN A 26 -2.99 -6.59 20.40
C GLN A 26 -2.48 -5.78 19.19
N ALA A 27 -2.70 -4.47 19.21
CA ALA A 27 -2.15 -3.51 18.24
C ALA A 27 -1.15 -2.57 18.95
N PRO A 28 0.13 -2.98 19.11
CA PRO A 28 1.13 -2.13 19.73
C PRO A 28 1.50 -0.93 18.84
N PRO A 29 2.02 0.18 19.41
CA PRO A 29 2.52 1.31 18.63
C PRO A 29 3.57 0.88 17.58
N GLY A 30 3.57 1.55 16.42
CA GLY A 30 4.46 1.23 15.30
C GLY A 30 4.20 -0.10 14.59
N ALA A 31 3.20 -0.88 15.01
CA ALA A 31 2.83 -2.14 14.38
C ALA A 31 1.54 -2.01 13.55
N VAL A 32 1.61 -2.41 12.27
CA VAL A 32 0.48 -2.32 11.34
C VAL A 32 0.16 -3.70 10.78
N ARG A 33 -1.10 -4.12 10.89
CA ARG A 33 -1.62 -5.34 10.27
C ARG A 33 -2.39 -4.96 9.00
N GLY A 34 -2.26 -5.76 7.95
CA GLY A 34 -3.00 -5.55 6.71
C GLY A 34 -3.19 -6.83 5.90
N HIS A 35 -4.01 -6.71 4.86
CA HIS A 35 -4.29 -7.79 3.92
C HIS A 35 -4.03 -7.27 2.50
N ALA A 36 -2.88 -7.64 1.95
CA ALA A 36 -2.58 -7.37 0.55
C ALA A 36 -3.42 -8.30 -0.33
N SER A 37 -4.24 -7.72 -1.21
CA SER A 37 -5.00 -8.45 -2.22
C SER A 37 -4.09 -9.29 -3.12
N THR A 38 -4.63 -10.38 -3.66
CA THR A 38 -3.96 -11.25 -4.65
C THR A 38 -4.15 -10.77 -6.09
N GLY A 39 -4.85 -9.64 -6.30
CA GLY A 39 -4.97 -8.97 -7.59
C GLY A 39 -3.75 -8.14 -7.97
N SER A 40 -3.96 -7.11 -8.81
CA SER A 40 -2.95 -6.09 -9.09
C SER A 40 -2.59 -5.31 -7.82
N ALA A 41 -1.32 -4.90 -7.69
CA ALA A 41 -0.91 -3.98 -6.63
C ALA A 41 -1.71 -2.66 -6.75
N PRO A 42 -2.16 -2.07 -5.62
CA PRO A 42 -2.85 -0.78 -5.65
C PRO A 42 -1.88 0.33 -6.05
N LYS A 43 -2.34 1.26 -6.89
CA LYS A 43 -1.53 2.39 -7.35
C LYS A 43 -1.24 3.39 -6.22
N VAL A 44 -0.10 4.07 -6.35
CA VAL A 44 0.44 5.05 -5.40
C VAL A 44 0.16 6.48 -5.85
N VAL A 45 -0.29 7.32 -4.93
CA VAL A 45 -0.43 8.77 -5.07
C VAL A 45 0.50 9.47 -4.08
N PHE A 46 1.32 10.40 -4.55
CA PHE A 46 1.97 11.37 -3.66
C PHE A 46 1.08 12.59 -3.47
N VAL A 47 0.82 12.92 -2.20
CA VAL A 47 -0.04 14.01 -1.76
C VAL A 47 0.83 15.12 -1.19
N PHE A 48 0.75 16.31 -1.79
CA PHE A 48 1.56 17.48 -1.42
C PHE A 48 0.66 18.51 -0.72
N PRO A 49 0.77 18.70 0.61
CA PRO A 49 -0.17 19.53 1.36
C PRO A 49 0.05 21.04 1.16
N GLY A 50 -0.78 21.84 1.82
CA GLY A 50 -0.52 23.28 2.00
C GLY A 50 0.31 23.59 3.25
N GLN A 51 0.51 24.89 3.47
CA GLN A 51 1.08 25.43 4.70
C GLN A 51 0.29 25.01 5.95
N GLY A 52 0.99 24.70 7.05
CA GLY A 52 0.42 24.28 8.34
C GLY A 52 1.14 23.08 8.99
N SER A 53 1.89 22.31 8.20
CA SER A 53 2.61 21.10 8.62
C SER A 53 3.95 21.40 9.30
N GLN A 54 4.47 22.62 9.15
CA GLN A 54 5.81 23.02 9.61
C GLN A 54 6.00 22.89 11.13
N TRP A 55 7.24 22.70 11.56
CA TRP A 55 7.66 22.80 12.96
C TRP A 55 9.18 23.00 13.08
N LEU A 56 9.62 23.69 14.13
CA LEU A 56 11.04 23.94 14.38
C LEU A 56 11.77 22.61 14.63
N GLY A 57 12.75 22.31 13.79
CA GLY A 57 13.50 21.04 13.84
C GLY A 57 13.13 20.01 12.77
N MET A 58 12.09 20.26 11.97
CA MET A 58 11.67 19.36 10.89
C MET A 58 12.79 19.09 9.87
N GLY A 59 12.91 17.83 9.44
CA GLY A 59 13.88 17.37 8.46
C GLY A 59 15.32 17.27 8.97
N ARG A 60 15.64 17.70 10.20
CA ARG A 60 17.02 17.70 10.72
C ARG A 60 17.61 16.30 10.82
N LYS A 61 16.82 15.31 11.24
CA LYS A 61 17.31 13.94 11.43
C LYS A 61 17.53 13.28 10.08
N LEU A 62 16.57 13.40 9.14
CA LEU A 62 16.77 12.92 7.76
C LEU A 62 17.92 13.63 7.05
N LEU A 63 18.08 14.95 7.22
CA LEU A 63 19.23 15.70 6.72
C LEU A 63 20.56 15.12 7.24
N SER A 64 20.58 14.59 8.47
CA SER A 64 21.77 13.96 9.06
C SER A 64 21.98 12.49 8.66
N GLU A 65 20.91 11.70 8.46
CA GLU A 65 20.97 10.24 8.28
C GLU A 65 20.73 9.74 6.85
N GLU A 66 20.03 10.49 5.99
CA GLU A 66 19.58 10.04 4.65
C GLU A 66 20.31 10.81 3.53
N PRO A 67 21.29 10.21 2.83
CA PRO A 67 22.05 10.91 1.78
C PRO A 67 21.18 11.44 0.62
N VAL A 68 20.10 10.73 0.26
CA VAL A 68 19.18 11.15 -0.81
C VAL A 68 18.38 12.39 -0.41
N PHE A 69 17.85 12.41 0.82
CA PHE A 69 17.12 13.55 1.37
C PHE A 69 18.04 14.77 1.50
N ARG A 70 19.26 14.58 2.03
CA ARG A 70 20.30 15.61 2.10
C ARG A 70 20.58 16.21 0.72
N ALA A 71 20.83 15.38 -0.30
CA ALA A 71 21.16 15.84 -1.65
C ALA A 71 20.02 16.66 -2.27
N ALA A 72 18.77 16.19 -2.17
CA ALA A 72 17.60 16.93 -2.65
C ALA A 72 17.41 18.26 -1.91
N LEU A 73 17.52 18.25 -0.58
CA LEU A 73 17.34 19.45 0.24
C LEU A 73 18.46 20.48 0.03
N SER A 74 19.70 20.05 -0.21
CA SER A 74 20.82 20.91 -0.61
C SER A 74 20.65 21.50 -2.01
N ALA A 75 20.03 20.78 -2.95
CA ALA A 75 19.71 21.34 -4.26
C ALA A 75 18.63 22.44 -4.15
N CYS A 76 17.60 22.20 -3.34
CA CYS A 76 16.59 23.22 -3.03
C CYS A 76 17.18 24.44 -2.32
N ASP A 77 18.10 24.25 -1.36
CA ASP A 77 18.82 25.33 -0.67
C ASP A 77 19.61 26.23 -1.63
N GLY A 78 20.40 25.63 -2.53
CA GLY A 78 21.15 26.39 -3.54
C GLY A 78 20.26 27.17 -4.50
N ALA A 79 19.14 26.59 -4.92
CA ALA A 79 18.17 27.27 -5.79
C ALA A 79 17.43 28.40 -5.05
N ILE A 80 16.98 28.18 -3.80
CA ILE A 80 16.33 29.20 -2.97
C ILE A 80 17.31 30.34 -2.64
N GLN A 81 18.60 30.04 -2.42
CA GLN A 81 19.63 31.05 -2.23
C GLN A 81 19.85 31.91 -3.49
N ALA A 82 19.78 31.32 -4.68
CA ALA A 82 19.92 32.04 -5.94
C ALA A 82 18.70 32.94 -6.26
N GLU A 83 17.49 32.48 -5.96
CA GLU A 83 16.23 33.17 -6.26
C GLU A 83 15.84 34.20 -5.17
N ALA A 84 16.00 33.85 -3.89
CA ALA A 84 15.50 34.62 -2.75
C ALA A 84 16.58 35.13 -1.79
N GLY A 85 17.86 34.76 -1.97
CA GLY A 85 18.99 35.34 -1.24
C GLY A 85 19.19 34.83 0.20
N TRP A 86 18.50 33.78 0.65
CA TRP A 86 18.64 33.18 1.98
C TRP A 86 18.89 31.66 1.89
N SER A 87 19.49 31.08 2.93
CA SER A 87 19.73 29.63 3.01
C SER A 87 18.64 28.93 3.81
N LEU A 88 18.01 27.95 3.16
CA LEU A 88 17.10 26.99 3.75
C LEU A 88 17.80 26.14 4.82
N LEU A 89 19.03 25.67 4.58
CA LEU A 89 19.76 24.85 5.53
C LEU A 89 20.12 25.63 6.80
N ALA A 90 20.40 26.93 6.70
CA ALA A 90 20.60 27.80 7.85
C ALA A 90 19.30 28.01 8.66
N GLU A 91 18.18 28.30 7.99
CA GLU A 91 16.87 28.42 8.65
C GLU A 91 16.43 27.11 9.31
N LEU A 92 16.56 25.97 8.61
CA LEU A 92 16.26 24.65 9.17
C LEU A 92 17.18 24.30 10.35
N ALA A 93 18.36 24.90 10.48
CA ALA A 93 19.27 24.73 11.62
C ALA A 93 19.04 25.74 12.77
N ALA A 94 18.27 26.82 12.55
CA ALA A 94 18.07 27.91 13.50
C ALA A 94 17.41 27.49 14.84
N ASP A 95 17.56 28.29 15.88
CA ASP A 95 16.83 28.10 17.14
C ASP A 95 15.49 28.89 17.14
N GLU A 96 14.70 28.74 18.20
CA GLU A 96 13.39 29.41 18.32
C GLU A 96 13.51 30.94 18.41
N ALA A 97 14.67 31.47 18.80
CA ALA A 97 14.93 32.90 18.91
C ALA A 97 15.38 33.54 17.58
N THR A 98 15.85 32.73 16.61
CA THR A 98 16.41 33.18 15.33
C THR A 98 15.64 32.72 14.10
N SER A 99 14.85 31.64 14.20
CA SER A 99 14.05 31.08 13.11
C SER A 99 13.02 32.07 12.56
N GLN A 100 12.92 32.14 11.24
CA GLN A 100 11.98 32.97 10.49
C GLN A 100 10.84 32.13 9.87
N LEU A 101 10.77 30.82 10.17
CA LEU A 101 9.77 29.84 9.70
C LEU A 101 8.29 30.20 9.99
N GLY A 102 8.03 31.24 10.79
CA GLY A 102 6.69 31.82 10.93
C GLY A 102 6.26 32.70 9.74
N ARG A 103 7.19 33.24 8.96
CA ARG A 103 6.92 34.12 7.81
C ARG A 103 6.51 33.34 6.57
N ILE A 104 5.50 33.85 5.86
CA ILE A 104 4.98 33.22 4.63
C ILE A 104 6.05 33.05 3.52
N ASP A 105 6.96 34.02 3.37
CA ASP A 105 8.04 34.01 2.38
C ASP A 105 9.28 33.16 2.76
N VAL A 106 9.22 32.51 3.93
CA VAL A 106 10.22 31.55 4.40
C VAL A 106 9.61 30.15 4.48
N VAL A 107 8.39 30.04 5.02
CA VAL A 107 7.72 28.76 5.27
C VAL A 107 7.29 28.04 3.99
N GLN A 108 6.83 28.75 2.96
CA GLN A 108 6.36 28.10 1.72
C GLN A 108 7.53 27.48 0.92
N PRO A 109 8.65 28.18 0.67
CA PRO A 109 9.84 27.54 0.09
C PRO A 109 10.42 26.42 0.95
N ALA A 110 10.39 26.55 2.29
CA ALA A 110 10.87 25.50 3.19
C ALA A 110 10.01 24.23 3.15
N LEU A 111 8.68 24.36 3.10
CA LEU A 111 7.78 23.21 2.95
C LEU A 111 7.92 22.55 1.59
N PHE A 112 7.94 23.32 0.50
CA PHE A 112 8.23 22.82 -0.85
C PHE A 112 9.52 21.99 -0.89
N ALA A 113 10.60 22.47 -0.25
CA ALA A 113 11.87 21.79 -0.26
C ALA A 113 11.88 20.47 0.55
N ILE A 114 11.15 20.43 1.68
CA ILE A 114 10.92 19.20 2.45
C ILE A 114 10.05 18.22 1.65
N GLU A 115 9.01 18.69 0.98
CA GLU A 115 8.12 17.89 0.12
C GLU A 115 8.88 17.21 -1.04
N VAL A 116 9.77 17.95 -1.71
CA VAL A 116 10.65 17.43 -2.77
C VAL A 116 11.67 16.43 -2.20
N ALA A 117 12.29 16.73 -1.05
CA ALA A 117 13.28 15.85 -0.42
C ALA A 117 12.66 14.53 0.10
N LEU A 118 11.44 14.57 0.66
CA LEU A 118 10.67 13.38 1.03
C LEU A 118 10.30 12.56 -0.21
N SER A 119 9.88 13.21 -1.30
CA SER A 119 9.56 12.54 -2.56
C SER A 119 10.77 11.79 -3.14
N ALA A 120 11.96 12.40 -3.09
CA ALA A 120 13.20 11.74 -3.52
C ALA A 120 13.54 10.53 -2.64
N LEU A 121 13.36 10.64 -1.31
CA LEU A 121 13.64 9.56 -0.37
C LEU A 121 12.70 8.36 -0.57
N TRP A 122 11.39 8.57 -0.68
CA TRP A 122 10.40 7.50 -0.96
C TRP A 122 10.71 6.73 -2.24
N ARG A 123 11.06 7.45 -3.32
CA ARG A 123 11.44 6.85 -4.61
C ARG A 123 12.72 6.03 -4.51
N SER A 124 13.70 6.47 -3.71
CA SER A 124 14.91 5.69 -3.45
C SER A 124 14.60 4.32 -2.81
N TRP A 125 13.58 4.24 -1.95
CA TRP A 125 13.09 2.99 -1.33
C TRP A 125 12.19 2.16 -2.26
N GLY A 126 11.98 2.60 -3.51
CA GLY A 126 11.18 1.93 -4.54
C GLY A 126 9.70 2.27 -4.51
N ILE A 127 9.26 3.23 -3.70
CA ILE A 127 7.89 3.76 -3.77
C ILE A 127 7.85 4.86 -4.84
N GLU A 128 7.50 4.49 -6.07
CA GLU A 128 7.24 5.42 -7.18
C GLU A 128 5.75 5.81 -7.20
N PRO A 129 5.40 7.09 -7.45
CA PRO A 129 4.01 7.51 -7.65
C PRO A 129 3.50 7.15 -9.06
N ASP A 130 2.31 6.55 -9.15
CA ASP A 130 1.53 6.47 -10.39
C ASP A 130 0.90 7.83 -10.73
N ALA A 131 0.54 8.59 -9.68
CA ALA A 131 0.00 9.94 -9.79
C ALA A 131 0.44 10.86 -8.65
N VAL A 132 0.26 12.17 -8.83
CA VAL A 132 0.47 13.21 -7.82
C VAL A 132 -0.75 14.12 -7.71
N VAL A 133 -0.99 14.66 -6.51
CA VAL A 133 -1.98 15.71 -6.26
C VAL A 133 -1.43 16.69 -5.23
N GLY A 134 -1.58 17.98 -5.47
CA GLY A 134 -1.16 19.04 -4.55
C GLY A 134 -2.34 19.84 -4.01
N HIS A 135 -2.16 20.46 -2.86
CA HIS A 135 -3.16 21.31 -2.21
C HIS A 135 -2.61 22.74 -2.09
N SER A 136 -3.18 23.69 -2.83
CA SER A 136 -2.67 25.06 -2.93
C SER A 136 -1.19 25.08 -3.34
N MET A 137 -0.28 25.60 -2.50
CA MET A 137 1.16 25.65 -2.77
C MET A 137 1.82 24.28 -3.00
N GLY A 138 1.27 23.19 -2.45
CA GLY A 138 1.79 21.84 -2.67
C GLY A 138 1.71 21.39 -4.14
N GLU A 139 0.88 22.03 -4.97
CA GLU A 139 0.91 21.77 -6.41
C GLU A 139 2.23 22.14 -7.07
N VAL A 140 3.02 23.07 -6.50
CA VAL A 140 4.35 23.43 -7.03
C VAL A 140 5.32 22.26 -6.85
N ALA A 141 5.31 21.61 -5.68
CA ALA A 141 6.07 20.40 -5.42
C ALA A 141 5.55 19.20 -6.24
N ALA A 142 4.23 19.05 -6.37
CA ALA A 142 3.62 18.02 -7.21
C ALA A 142 4.04 18.15 -8.69
N ALA A 143 3.97 19.36 -9.25
CA ALA A 143 4.36 19.65 -10.63
C ALA A 143 5.86 19.41 -10.87
N HIS A 144 6.72 19.77 -9.91
CA HIS A 144 8.15 19.43 -9.94
C HIS A 144 8.38 17.92 -9.93
N VAL A 145 7.77 17.18 -8.99
CA VAL A 145 7.95 15.72 -8.84
C VAL A 145 7.35 14.93 -10.02
N ALA A 146 6.33 15.47 -10.68
CA ALA A 146 5.83 14.95 -11.96
C ALA A 146 6.76 15.22 -13.15
N GLY A 147 7.77 16.10 -13.01
CA GLY A 147 8.65 16.54 -14.09
C GLY A 147 8.03 17.58 -15.02
N ALA A 148 6.93 18.21 -14.62
CA ALA A 148 6.27 19.29 -15.37
C ALA A 148 6.93 20.66 -15.14
N LEU A 149 7.74 20.82 -14.10
CA LEU A 149 8.59 21.98 -13.84
C LEU A 149 10.04 21.54 -13.63
N SER A 150 11.02 22.40 -13.92
CA SER A 150 12.38 22.22 -13.40
C SER A 150 12.43 22.47 -11.88
N LEU A 151 13.61 22.36 -11.25
CA LEU A 151 13.74 22.78 -9.85
C LEU A 151 13.72 24.31 -9.77
N GLU A 152 14.34 24.95 -10.75
CA GLU A 152 14.52 26.39 -10.90
C GLU A 152 13.17 27.08 -11.12
N ASP A 153 12.33 26.59 -12.03
CA ASP A 153 10.96 27.10 -12.25
C ASP A 153 10.11 26.98 -10.97
N ALA A 154 10.17 25.82 -10.31
CA ALA A 154 9.38 25.53 -9.13
C ALA A 154 9.81 26.40 -7.93
N VAL A 155 11.10 26.64 -7.76
CA VAL A 155 11.66 27.55 -6.76
C VAL A 155 11.28 29.00 -7.07
N ALA A 156 11.35 29.44 -8.33
CA ALA A 156 10.86 30.76 -8.75
C ALA A 156 9.38 30.95 -8.43
N ILE A 157 8.52 29.94 -8.72
CA ILE A 157 7.09 29.99 -8.40
C ILE A 157 6.86 30.13 -6.89
N ILE A 158 7.45 29.26 -6.05
CA ILE A 158 7.18 29.28 -4.61
C ILE A 158 7.74 30.53 -3.93
N CYS A 159 8.90 31.03 -4.36
CA CYS A 159 9.53 32.23 -3.80
C CYS A 159 8.79 33.51 -4.22
N ARG A 160 8.54 33.71 -5.53
CA ARG A 160 7.88 34.93 -6.04
C ARG A 160 6.44 35.03 -5.54
N ARG A 161 5.69 33.91 -5.53
CA ARG A 161 4.35 33.83 -4.91
C ARG A 161 4.39 34.27 -3.45
N SER A 162 5.23 33.63 -2.63
CA SER A 162 5.20 33.85 -1.18
C SER A 162 5.69 35.25 -0.77
N GLN A 163 6.65 35.84 -1.50
CA GLN A 163 7.02 37.25 -1.34
C GLN A 163 5.88 38.23 -1.69
N LEU A 164 5.07 37.94 -2.72
CA LEU A 164 3.90 38.77 -3.04
C LEU A 164 2.81 38.64 -1.97
N LEU A 165 2.50 37.41 -1.52
CA LEU A 165 1.51 37.18 -0.45
C LEU A 165 1.90 37.85 0.88
N ARG A 166 3.20 38.01 1.18
CA ARG A 166 3.67 38.76 2.35
C ARG A 166 3.16 40.21 2.41
N ARG A 167 2.85 40.84 1.27
CA ARG A 167 2.34 42.23 1.22
C ARG A 167 0.91 42.37 1.75
N ILE A 168 0.13 41.27 1.74
CA ILE A 168 -1.25 41.20 2.25
C ILE A 168 -1.36 40.40 3.56
N SER A 169 -0.23 40.02 4.16
CA SER A 169 -0.17 39.38 5.47
C SER A 169 -0.87 40.24 6.54
N GLY A 170 -1.74 39.63 7.33
CA GLY A 170 -2.56 40.28 8.35
C GLY A 170 -3.86 40.94 7.85
N ARG A 171 -4.21 40.82 6.55
CA ARG A 171 -5.41 41.48 5.97
C ARG A 171 -6.63 40.57 5.80
N GLY A 172 -6.49 39.27 5.99
CA GLY A 172 -7.56 38.29 5.78
C GLY A 172 -7.50 37.13 6.75
N GLU A 173 -8.65 36.50 6.97
CA GLU A 173 -8.78 35.29 7.78
C GLU A 173 -9.22 34.10 6.93
N MET A 174 -8.99 32.89 7.46
CA MET A 174 -9.52 31.63 6.93
C MET A 174 -10.09 30.79 8.08
N ALA A 175 -11.15 30.02 7.83
CA ALA A 175 -11.75 29.15 8.83
C ALA A 175 -12.26 27.84 8.21
N VAL A 176 -11.96 26.70 8.85
CA VAL A 176 -12.55 25.41 8.50
C VAL A 176 -13.95 25.29 9.12
N VAL A 177 -14.90 24.80 8.33
CA VAL A 177 -16.29 24.58 8.73
C VAL A 177 -16.72 23.14 8.38
N GLU A 178 -17.57 22.53 9.22
CA GLU A 178 -18.11 21.19 8.94
C GLU A 178 -19.31 21.26 7.97
N LEU A 179 -19.04 21.65 6.73
CA LEU A 179 -20.01 21.75 5.62
C LEU A 179 -19.46 21.06 4.37
N SER A 180 -20.34 20.53 3.53
CA SER A 180 -20.01 20.19 2.14
C SER A 180 -19.79 21.46 1.29
N LEU A 181 -19.23 21.29 0.08
CA LEU A 181 -18.99 22.40 -0.85
C LEU A 181 -20.26 23.21 -1.15
N ALA A 182 -21.36 22.54 -1.51
CA ALA A 182 -22.62 23.20 -1.87
C ALA A 182 -23.27 23.94 -0.68
N GLU A 183 -23.12 23.41 0.54
CA GLU A 183 -23.61 24.08 1.76
C GLU A 183 -22.75 25.30 2.13
N ALA A 184 -21.43 25.23 1.90
CA ALA A 184 -20.51 26.34 2.09
C ALA A 184 -20.73 27.44 1.04
N GLU A 185 -20.97 27.09 -0.22
CA GLU A 185 -21.34 28.03 -1.28
C GLU A 185 -22.68 28.71 -0.97
N ALA A 186 -23.70 27.94 -0.54
CA ALA A 186 -24.99 28.50 -0.12
C ALA A 186 -24.89 29.40 1.13
N ALA A 187 -23.92 29.16 2.02
CA ALA A 187 -23.66 29.99 3.19
C ALA A 187 -22.92 31.32 2.86
N LEU A 188 -22.38 31.46 1.64
CA LEU A 188 -21.66 32.67 1.18
C LEU A 188 -22.45 33.50 0.16
N LEU A 189 -23.71 33.16 -0.13
CA LEU A 189 -24.58 33.96 -1.01
C LEU A 189 -24.73 35.39 -0.46
N GLY A 190 -24.41 36.39 -1.29
CA GLY A 190 -24.34 37.81 -0.92
C GLY A 190 -22.99 38.29 -0.39
N TYR A 191 -21.99 37.41 -0.27
CA TYR A 191 -20.63 37.74 0.19
C TYR A 191 -19.55 37.58 -0.89
N GLU A 192 -19.92 37.36 -2.16
CA GLU A 192 -19.03 36.88 -3.24
C GLU A 192 -17.83 37.81 -3.53
N GLY A 193 -17.95 39.11 -3.22
CA GLY A 193 -16.85 40.09 -3.32
C GLY A 193 -15.96 40.21 -2.08
N ARG A 194 -16.34 39.58 -0.96
CA ARG A 194 -15.68 39.68 0.36
C ARG A 194 -15.14 38.34 0.87
N LEU A 195 -15.78 37.23 0.49
CA LEU A 195 -15.50 35.87 0.92
C LEU A 195 -15.54 34.87 -0.25
N SER A 196 -14.90 33.72 -0.06
CA SER A 196 -14.99 32.55 -0.94
C SER A 196 -14.92 31.24 -0.15
N VAL A 197 -15.36 30.13 -0.77
CA VAL A 197 -14.91 28.80 -0.37
C VAL A 197 -13.50 28.62 -0.94
N ALA A 198 -12.50 28.64 -0.06
CA ALA A 198 -11.09 28.50 -0.42
C ALA A 198 -10.67 27.07 -0.69
N VAL A 199 -11.25 26.09 0.02
CA VAL A 199 -10.87 24.68 -0.06
C VAL A 199 -12.08 23.78 0.16
N SER A 200 -12.18 22.71 -0.62
CA SER A 200 -13.01 21.53 -0.32
C SER A 200 -12.07 20.36 -0.01
N ASN A 201 -11.90 20.05 1.28
CA ASN A 201 -10.95 19.04 1.77
C ASN A 201 -11.57 17.63 1.79
N SER A 202 -12.83 17.52 2.22
CA SER A 202 -13.55 16.24 2.31
C SER A 202 -15.06 16.49 2.15
N PRO A 203 -15.91 15.44 2.07
CA PRO A 203 -17.36 15.58 1.87
C PRO A 203 -18.09 16.43 2.92
N ARG A 204 -17.48 16.71 4.07
CA ARG A 204 -18.00 17.61 5.11
C ARG A 204 -16.94 18.56 5.68
N SER A 205 -15.88 18.85 4.94
CA SER A 205 -14.81 19.73 5.41
C SER A 205 -14.44 20.73 4.33
N THR A 206 -14.85 21.98 4.54
CA THR A 206 -14.58 23.12 3.67
C THR A 206 -13.86 24.21 4.45
N VAL A 207 -13.11 25.05 3.75
CA VAL A 207 -12.46 26.24 4.33
C VAL A 207 -13.03 27.48 3.66
N LEU A 208 -13.54 28.42 4.45
CA LEU A 208 -13.96 29.74 4.02
C LEU A 208 -12.80 30.72 4.17
N ALA A 209 -12.68 31.71 3.30
CA ALA A 209 -11.60 32.72 3.35
C ALA A 209 -12.06 34.09 2.88
N GLY A 210 -11.46 35.15 3.43
CA GLY A 210 -11.58 36.51 2.91
C GLY A 210 -11.48 37.58 4.00
N GLU A 211 -12.32 38.59 3.90
CA GLU A 211 -12.37 39.72 4.84
C GLU A 211 -12.72 39.27 6.27
N PRO A 212 -11.95 39.66 7.31
CA PRO A 212 -12.15 39.17 8.69
C PRO A 212 -13.53 39.48 9.28
N ALA A 213 -14.10 40.66 9.00
CA ALA A 213 -15.41 41.05 9.52
C ALA A 213 -16.56 40.27 8.85
N ALA A 214 -16.52 40.12 7.53
CA ALA A 214 -17.44 39.25 6.78
C ALA A 214 -17.37 37.80 7.28
N LEU A 215 -16.15 37.28 7.51
CA LEU A 215 -15.97 35.92 7.98
C LEU A 215 -16.52 35.75 9.39
N ALA A 216 -16.32 36.72 10.29
CA ALA A 216 -16.91 36.67 11.63
C ALA A 216 -18.44 36.55 11.59
N GLU A 217 -19.11 37.38 10.79
CA GLU A 217 -20.56 37.37 10.57
C GLU A 217 -21.07 35.99 10.11
N VAL A 218 -20.44 35.40 9.08
CA VAL A 218 -20.80 34.07 8.58
C VAL A 218 -20.52 32.98 9.63
N LEU A 219 -19.40 33.04 10.35
CA LEU A 219 -19.07 32.04 11.38
C LEU A 219 -20.01 32.12 12.59
N GLU A 220 -20.53 33.30 12.96
CA GLU A 220 -21.55 33.45 13.99
C GLU A 220 -22.89 32.84 13.53
N ILE A 221 -23.32 33.11 12.30
CA ILE A 221 -24.53 32.51 11.68
C ILE A 221 -24.42 30.98 11.61
N LEU A 222 -23.24 30.42 11.30
CA LEU A 222 -23.00 28.98 11.26
C LEU A 222 -22.93 28.37 12.67
N SER A 223 -22.28 29.05 13.62
CA SER A 223 -22.21 28.60 15.02
C SER A 223 -23.59 28.58 15.68
N ALA A 224 -24.45 29.56 15.40
CA ALA A 224 -25.84 29.60 15.85
C ALA A 224 -26.70 28.45 15.29
N LYS A 225 -26.31 27.87 14.14
CA LYS A 225 -26.92 26.65 13.55
C LYS A 225 -26.29 25.36 14.06
N GLY A 226 -25.32 25.43 14.98
CA GLY A 226 -24.60 24.27 15.53
C GLY A 226 -23.51 23.69 14.61
N VAL A 227 -23.14 24.39 13.53
CA VAL A 227 -22.10 23.94 12.60
C VAL A 227 -20.72 24.17 13.24
N PHE A 228 -19.87 23.13 13.28
CA PHE A 228 -18.51 23.27 13.79
C PHE A 228 -17.71 24.26 12.94
N CYS A 229 -17.10 25.24 13.61
CA CYS A 229 -16.34 26.33 13.00
C CYS A 229 -14.99 26.50 13.73
N ARG A 230 -13.88 26.59 12.99
CA ARG A 230 -12.55 26.85 13.57
C ARG A 230 -11.66 27.69 12.66
N ARG A 231 -11.25 28.87 13.14
CA ARG A 231 -10.23 29.72 12.49
C ARG A 231 -8.91 28.96 12.27
N VAL A 232 -8.33 29.12 11.09
CA VAL A 232 -7.03 28.56 10.70
C VAL A 232 -5.94 29.59 11.03
N LYS A 233 -4.80 29.14 11.56
CA LYS A 233 -3.66 30.02 11.86
C LYS A 233 -2.84 30.32 10.59
N VAL A 234 -3.37 31.19 9.75
CA VAL A 234 -2.74 31.72 8.53
C VAL A 234 -3.06 33.20 8.38
N ASP A 235 -2.06 33.99 7.99
CA ASP A 235 -2.17 35.46 7.96
C ASP A 235 -2.67 36.00 6.61
N VAL A 236 -3.02 35.13 5.65
CA VAL A 236 -3.42 35.50 4.29
C VAL A 236 -4.60 34.66 3.84
N ALA A 237 -5.71 35.32 3.48
CA ALA A 237 -6.89 34.70 2.86
C ALA A 237 -6.62 34.30 1.40
N SER A 238 -5.79 33.27 1.20
CA SER A 238 -5.58 32.67 -0.11
C SER A 238 -6.88 32.09 -0.68
N HIS A 239 -6.96 31.95 -2.00
CA HIS A 239 -8.15 31.44 -2.71
C HIS A 239 -9.41 32.33 -2.58
N SER A 240 -9.23 33.63 -2.32
CA SER A 240 -10.31 34.61 -2.11
C SER A 240 -10.09 35.89 -2.93
N PRO A 241 -11.08 36.80 -3.01
CA PRO A 241 -10.95 38.10 -3.68
C PRO A 241 -9.78 38.97 -3.18
N GLN A 242 -9.25 38.72 -1.97
CA GLN A 242 -8.05 39.43 -1.48
C GLN A 242 -6.78 39.19 -2.32
N ILE A 243 -6.80 38.17 -3.19
CA ILE A 243 -5.68 37.83 -4.08
C ILE A 243 -5.75 38.60 -5.41
N ASP A 244 -6.92 39.12 -5.81
CA ASP A 244 -7.09 39.82 -7.09
C ASP A 244 -6.11 41.01 -7.29
N PRO A 245 -5.83 41.87 -6.28
CA PRO A 245 -4.84 42.96 -6.41
C PRO A 245 -3.39 42.51 -6.64
N LEU A 246 -3.07 41.22 -6.46
CA LEU A 246 -1.73 40.67 -6.70
C LEU A 246 -1.64 39.85 -8.01
N ARG A 247 -2.78 39.62 -8.70
CA ARG A 247 -2.87 38.63 -9.78
C ARG A 247 -1.95 38.98 -10.96
N ASP A 248 -2.00 40.22 -11.44
CA ASP A 248 -1.23 40.64 -12.61
C ASP A 248 0.27 40.77 -12.31
N GLU A 249 0.64 41.18 -11.09
CA GLU A 249 2.04 41.20 -10.65
C GLU A 249 2.62 39.79 -10.51
N LEU A 250 1.83 38.81 -10.04
CA LEU A 250 2.22 37.41 -10.01
C LEU A 250 2.38 36.82 -11.42
N VAL A 251 1.48 37.14 -12.36
CA VAL A 251 1.62 36.72 -13.76
C VAL A 251 2.90 37.31 -14.38
N ALA A 252 3.17 38.60 -14.14
CA ALA A 252 4.38 39.25 -14.64
C ALA A 252 5.66 38.65 -14.01
N ALA A 253 5.68 38.42 -12.70
CA ALA A 253 6.82 37.84 -11.99
C ALA A 253 7.13 36.38 -12.41
N LEU A 254 6.16 35.65 -12.95
CA LEU A 254 6.31 34.28 -13.44
C LEU A 254 6.46 34.18 -14.96
N GLY A 255 6.57 35.31 -15.69
CA GLY A 255 6.52 35.34 -17.16
C GLY A 255 7.64 34.60 -17.92
N GLU A 256 8.65 34.06 -17.22
CA GLU A 256 9.82 33.39 -17.81
C GLU A 256 9.89 31.86 -17.55
N ILE A 257 8.92 31.27 -16.83
CA ILE A 257 8.97 29.83 -16.53
C ILE A 257 8.73 28.96 -17.77
N GLU A 258 9.33 27.77 -17.82
CA GLU A 258 9.22 26.81 -18.94
C GLU A 258 8.53 25.47 -18.55
N PRO A 259 7.18 25.42 -18.45
CA PRO A 259 6.44 24.20 -18.14
C PRO A 259 6.62 23.10 -19.20
N ARG A 260 6.76 21.87 -18.72
CA ARG A 260 7.18 20.69 -19.48
C ARG A 260 6.10 19.63 -19.44
N ARG A 261 6.18 18.62 -20.31
CA ARG A 261 5.27 17.46 -20.24
C ARG A 261 5.52 16.67 -18.96
N ALA A 262 4.46 16.51 -18.17
CA ALA A 262 4.45 15.63 -17.00
C ALA A 262 4.78 14.18 -17.38
N THR A 263 5.61 13.54 -16.57
CA THR A 263 6.03 12.13 -16.69
C THR A 263 5.27 11.21 -15.73
N VAL A 264 4.78 11.77 -14.61
CA VAL A 264 3.81 11.15 -13.70
C VAL A 264 2.49 11.89 -13.86
N SER A 265 1.35 11.20 -13.69
CA SER A 265 0.03 11.82 -13.83
C SER A 265 -0.23 12.84 -12.71
N MET A 266 -0.45 14.12 -13.04
CA MET A 266 -0.82 15.14 -12.04
C MET A 266 -2.31 15.44 -12.12
N HIS A 267 -3.03 15.33 -11.00
CA HIS A 267 -4.38 15.90 -10.86
C HIS A 267 -4.29 17.30 -10.26
N SER A 268 -4.87 18.26 -10.97
CA SER A 268 -5.02 19.64 -10.53
C SER A 268 -6.26 19.77 -9.66
N THR A 269 -6.09 20.37 -8.48
CA THR A 269 -7.19 20.80 -7.60
C THR A 269 -7.79 22.13 -8.02
N VAL A 270 -7.16 22.85 -8.96
CA VAL A 270 -7.67 24.08 -9.56
C VAL A 270 -8.70 23.75 -10.64
N THR A 271 -8.35 22.87 -11.59
CA THR A 271 -9.26 22.48 -12.69
C THR A 271 -10.20 21.34 -12.33
N GLY A 272 -9.83 20.50 -11.35
CA GLY A 272 -10.51 19.23 -11.05
C GLY A 272 -10.15 18.09 -12.01
N THR A 273 -9.12 18.25 -12.84
CA THR A 273 -8.77 17.29 -13.92
C THR A 273 -7.30 16.87 -13.90
N THR A 274 -6.97 15.81 -14.63
CA THR A 274 -5.57 15.51 -14.96
C THR A 274 -5.01 16.60 -15.88
N VAL A 275 -3.79 17.07 -15.60
CA VAL A 275 -3.05 18.05 -16.43
C VAL A 275 -1.87 17.39 -17.15
N GLY A 276 -1.55 17.88 -18.34
CA GLY A 276 -0.46 17.38 -19.19
C GLY A 276 0.92 17.97 -18.87
N GLY A 277 0.96 19.12 -18.21
CA GLY A 277 2.15 19.84 -17.75
C GLY A 277 2.40 21.21 -18.44
N PRO A 278 2.37 21.33 -19.79
CA PRO A 278 2.61 22.60 -20.49
C PRO A 278 1.60 23.72 -20.17
N GLU A 279 0.43 23.39 -19.64
CA GLU A 279 -0.58 24.35 -19.17
C GLU A 279 -0.23 25.02 -17.83
N LEU A 280 0.78 24.53 -17.10
CA LEU A 280 1.18 25.03 -15.77
C LEU A 280 2.02 26.32 -15.84
N GLY A 281 1.60 27.28 -16.68
CA GLY A 281 2.25 28.58 -16.87
C GLY A 281 1.86 29.63 -15.82
N ALA A 282 2.34 30.86 -15.99
CA ALA A 282 2.14 31.97 -15.06
C ALA A 282 0.67 32.22 -14.69
N SER A 283 -0.25 32.12 -15.66
CA SER A 283 -1.70 32.24 -15.43
C SER A 283 -2.25 31.11 -14.55
N TYR A 284 -1.83 29.86 -14.76
CA TYR A 284 -2.22 28.73 -13.91
C TYR A 284 -1.81 28.95 -12.46
N TRP A 285 -0.60 29.47 -12.20
CA TRP A 285 -0.14 29.73 -10.83
C TRP A 285 -0.85 30.92 -10.17
N ALA A 286 -1.22 31.93 -10.95
CA ALA A 286 -2.09 33.01 -10.50
C ALA A 286 -3.50 32.51 -10.15
N ASP A 287 -4.05 31.57 -10.93
CA ASP A 287 -5.33 30.94 -10.63
C ASP A 287 -5.24 29.92 -9.49
N ASN A 288 -4.14 29.17 -9.32
CA ASN A 288 -3.90 28.27 -8.18
C ASN A 288 -3.98 29.01 -6.84
N VAL A 289 -3.47 30.23 -6.74
CA VAL A 289 -3.53 31.02 -5.49
C VAL A 289 -4.87 31.76 -5.32
N ARG A 290 -5.68 31.90 -6.38
CA ARG A 290 -6.93 32.69 -6.40
C ARG A 290 -8.21 31.85 -6.38
N GLN A 291 -8.21 30.67 -6.98
CA GLN A 291 -9.38 29.82 -7.15
C GLN A 291 -9.49 28.75 -6.04
N PRO A 292 -10.69 28.17 -5.80
CA PRO A 292 -10.89 27.15 -4.78
C PRO A 292 -10.06 25.87 -5.00
N VAL A 293 -9.49 25.32 -3.93
CA VAL A 293 -8.77 24.04 -3.94
C VAL A 293 -9.77 22.87 -3.84
N ARG A 294 -10.07 22.22 -4.97
CA ARG A 294 -11.01 21.09 -5.08
C ARG A 294 -10.34 19.74 -4.71
N PHE A 295 -9.69 19.69 -3.54
CA PHE A 295 -8.92 18.52 -3.09
C PHE A 295 -9.78 17.25 -2.96
N ALA A 296 -10.97 17.36 -2.38
CA ALA A 296 -11.89 16.24 -2.20
C ALA A 296 -12.24 15.53 -3.51
N GLU A 297 -12.52 16.32 -4.55
CA GLU A 297 -12.88 15.85 -5.89
C GLU A 297 -11.69 15.19 -6.61
N ALA A 298 -10.51 15.82 -6.55
CA ALA A 298 -9.29 15.26 -7.14
C ALA A 298 -8.90 13.91 -6.51
N VAL A 299 -9.03 13.78 -5.18
CA VAL A 299 -8.78 12.52 -4.46
C VAL A 299 -9.85 11.47 -4.79
N GLN A 300 -11.13 11.85 -4.89
CA GLN A 300 -12.18 10.93 -5.32
C GLN A 300 -11.92 10.40 -6.74
N ALA A 301 -11.61 11.27 -7.71
CA ALA A 301 -11.29 10.89 -9.08
C ALA A 301 -10.08 9.93 -9.16
N LEU A 302 -9.05 10.17 -8.34
CA LEU A 302 -7.92 9.25 -8.19
C LEU A 302 -8.36 7.87 -7.65
N MET A 303 -9.18 7.82 -6.60
CA MET A 303 -9.70 6.55 -6.06
C MET A 303 -10.57 5.80 -7.07
N GLU A 304 -11.38 6.50 -7.86
CA GLU A 304 -12.16 5.92 -8.97
C GLU A 304 -11.25 5.40 -10.09
N GLY A 305 -10.13 6.07 -10.37
CA GLY A 305 -9.04 5.62 -11.25
C GLY A 305 -8.18 4.46 -10.74
N GLY A 306 -8.55 3.86 -9.60
CA GLY A 306 -7.91 2.67 -9.02
C GLY A 306 -6.68 2.97 -8.14
N HIS A 307 -6.53 4.20 -7.63
CA HIS A 307 -5.50 4.52 -6.66
C HIS A 307 -5.96 4.21 -5.23
N GLY A 308 -5.10 3.53 -4.47
CA GLY A 308 -5.44 3.03 -3.13
C GLY A 308 -4.38 3.29 -2.07
N LEU A 309 -3.17 3.72 -2.46
CA LEU A 309 -2.11 4.09 -1.53
C LEU A 309 -1.84 5.59 -1.66
N PHE A 310 -2.06 6.35 -0.59
CA PHE A 310 -1.84 7.80 -0.58
C PHE A 310 -0.73 8.12 0.41
N VAL A 311 0.33 8.79 -0.06
CA VAL A 311 1.54 9.09 0.73
C VAL A 311 1.70 10.61 0.81
N GLU A 312 1.53 11.17 2.00
CA GLU A 312 1.60 12.61 2.24
C GLU A 312 3.05 13.04 2.46
N MET A 313 3.57 13.91 1.59
CA MET A 313 4.98 14.35 1.54
C MET A 313 5.30 15.40 2.61
N SER A 314 4.85 15.20 3.85
CA SER A 314 4.75 16.26 4.86
C SER A 314 5.66 16.07 6.08
N PRO A 315 6.16 17.16 6.70
CA PRO A 315 6.81 17.13 8.01
C PRO A 315 5.83 16.81 9.16
N HIS A 316 4.52 16.93 8.91
CA HIS A 316 3.43 16.46 9.79
C HIS A 316 2.15 16.32 8.94
N PRO A 317 1.38 15.22 9.03
CA PRO A 317 0.19 15.02 8.21
C PRO A 317 -0.93 16.01 8.54
N LEU A 318 -1.46 16.63 7.48
CA LEU A 318 -2.65 17.48 7.48
C LEU A 318 -3.81 16.81 6.73
N LEU A 319 -3.51 16.23 5.56
CA LEU A 319 -4.52 15.78 4.59
C LEU A 319 -4.85 14.29 4.69
N SER A 320 -4.01 13.49 5.35
CA SER A 320 -4.22 12.06 5.57
C SER A 320 -5.62 11.73 6.14
N THR A 321 -6.13 12.56 7.06
CA THR A 321 -7.49 12.41 7.61
C THR A 321 -8.57 12.65 6.55
N SER A 322 -8.45 13.72 5.75
CA SER A 322 -9.41 14.04 4.70
C SER A 322 -9.42 12.98 3.58
N VAL A 323 -8.25 12.42 3.23
CA VAL A 323 -8.16 11.27 2.32
C VAL A 323 -8.87 10.05 2.89
N GLU A 324 -8.70 9.73 4.17
CA GLU A 324 -9.42 8.62 4.81
C GLU A 324 -10.94 8.86 4.90
N GLU A 325 -11.40 10.09 5.15
CA GLU A 325 -12.82 10.45 5.09
C GLU A 325 -13.43 10.21 3.69
N ILE A 326 -12.72 10.61 2.62
CA ILE A 326 -13.13 10.35 1.23
C ILE A 326 -13.11 8.85 0.94
N ARG A 327 -12.08 8.13 1.40
CA ARG A 327 -11.94 6.66 1.23
C ARG A 327 -13.09 5.90 1.89
N LEU A 328 -13.51 6.34 3.07
CA LEU A 328 -14.65 5.77 3.81
C LEU A 328 -15.99 6.11 3.14
N ALA A 329 -16.20 7.36 2.71
CA ALA A 329 -17.40 7.79 2.01
C ALA A 329 -17.60 7.05 0.67
N THR A 330 -16.52 6.91 -0.11
CA THR A 330 -16.49 6.18 -1.39
C THR A 330 -16.40 4.66 -1.22
N LYS A 331 -16.26 4.15 0.01
CA LYS A 331 -16.17 2.72 0.38
C LYS A 331 -15.04 1.97 -0.34
N ARG A 332 -13.88 2.61 -0.51
CA ARG A 332 -12.72 2.06 -1.22
C ARG A 332 -11.75 1.37 -0.27
N GLU A 333 -11.09 0.31 -0.75
CA GLU A 333 -9.92 -0.25 -0.07
C GLU A 333 -8.70 0.64 -0.31
N GLY A 334 -7.81 0.73 0.68
CA GLY A 334 -6.61 1.57 0.61
C GLY A 334 -6.11 2.01 1.98
N VAL A 335 -5.13 2.92 1.98
CA VAL A 335 -4.63 3.62 3.18
C VAL A 335 -3.99 4.96 2.80
N ALA A 336 -4.23 5.99 3.60
CA ALA A 336 -3.42 7.22 3.61
C ALA A 336 -2.35 7.17 4.72
N VAL A 337 -1.12 7.57 4.41
CA VAL A 337 0.00 7.64 5.37
C VAL A 337 0.72 8.99 5.27
N GLY A 338 1.09 9.56 6.41
CA GLY A 338 2.00 10.71 6.49
C GLY A 338 3.46 10.28 6.56
N SER A 339 4.35 11.02 5.91
CA SER A 339 5.79 10.71 5.91
C SER A 339 6.41 10.90 7.30
N LEU A 340 6.30 12.09 7.89
CA LEU A 340 6.87 12.44 9.19
C LEU A 340 5.79 12.87 10.18
N ARG A 341 6.13 12.93 11.47
CA ARG A 341 5.25 13.48 12.51
C ARG A 341 6.05 14.39 13.44
N ARG A 342 5.54 15.60 13.69
CA ARG A 342 6.08 16.57 14.67
C ARG A 342 6.50 15.90 15.98
N GLY A 343 7.77 16.07 16.35
CA GLY A 343 8.33 15.58 17.62
C GLY A 343 8.50 14.06 17.72
N GLN A 344 8.34 13.32 16.61
CA GLN A 344 8.66 11.89 16.52
C GLN A 344 10.00 11.66 15.82
N ASP A 345 10.54 10.45 15.95
CA ASP A 345 11.73 10.03 15.21
C ASP A 345 11.40 9.96 13.70
N GLU A 346 12.11 10.76 12.90
CA GLU A 346 11.78 10.98 11.49
C GLU A 346 11.94 9.71 10.63
N ARG A 347 13.07 9.01 10.78
CA ARG A 347 13.34 7.77 10.04
C ARG A 347 12.44 6.63 10.54
N LEU A 348 12.14 6.56 11.84
CA LEU A 348 11.15 5.62 12.37
C LEU A 348 9.76 5.86 11.78
N SER A 349 9.30 7.12 11.73
CA SER A 349 8.00 7.52 11.18
C SER A 349 7.84 7.06 9.72
N MET A 350 8.88 7.23 8.90
CA MET A 350 8.85 6.76 7.52
C MET A 350 8.91 5.23 7.40
N LEU A 351 9.58 4.53 8.32
CA LEU A 351 9.58 3.05 8.34
C LEU A 351 8.22 2.48 8.81
N GLU A 352 7.52 3.14 9.73
CA GLU A 352 6.13 2.81 10.07
C GLU A 352 5.20 3.00 8.87
N ALA A 353 5.32 4.13 8.16
CA ALA A 353 4.55 4.42 6.96
C ALA A 353 4.85 3.43 5.82
N LEU A 354 6.13 3.06 5.61
CA LEU A 354 6.54 2.04 4.65
C LEU A 354 5.96 0.66 5.02
N GLY A 355 5.93 0.34 6.31
CA GLY A 355 5.27 -0.84 6.85
C GLY A 355 3.78 -0.87 6.52
N ALA A 356 3.06 0.24 6.74
CA ALA A 356 1.66 0.39 6.38
C ALA A 356 1.41 0.19 4.87
N LEU A 357 2.17 0.87 4.02
CA LEU A 357 2.09 0.71 2.55
C LEU A 357 2.33 -0.75 2.14
N TRP A 358 3.33 -1.41 2.72
CA TRP A 358 3.63 -2.81 2.43
C TRP A 358 2.53 -3.77 2.89
N VAL A 359 1.91 -3.58 4.07
CA VAL A 359 0.82 -4.49 4.49
C VAL A 359 -0.43 -4.33 3.64
N HIS A 360 -0.65 -3.17 3.04
CA HIS A 360 -1.72 -2.91 2.06
C HIS A 360 -1.36 -3.30 0.61
N GLY A 361 -0.12 -3.75 0.36
CA GLY A 361 0.25 -4.40 -0.90
C GLY A 361 1.29 -3.68 -1.76
N ALA A 362 1.87 -2.57 -1.31
CA ALA A 362 2.92 -1.86 -2.04
C ALA A 362 4.10 -2.78 -2.40
N ALA A 363 4.70 -2.53 -3.57
CA ALA A 363 6.02 -3.03 -3.92
C ALA A 363 7.07 -2.16 -3.24
N VAL A 364 7.97 -2.77 -2.46
CA VAL A 364 9.05 -2.08 -1.73
C VAL A 364 10.38 -2.62 -2.22
N GLY A 365 11.31 -1.72 -2.55
CA GLY A 365 12.70 -2.05 -2.87
C GLY A 365 13.49 -2.30 -1.59
N TRP A 366 13.25 -3.42 -0.92
CA TRP A 366 13.90 -3.78 0.35
C TRP A 366 15.44 -3.81 0.25
N GLU A 367 15.96 -4.09 -0.94
CA GLU A 367 17.38 -4.05 -1.27
C GLU A 367 17.98 -2.62 -1.36
N ARG A 368 17.14 -1.59 -1.45
CA ARG A 368 17.51 -0.17 -1.62
C ARG A 368 17.49 0.62 -0.32
N LEU A 369 16.87 0.09 0.73
CA LEU A 369 16.90 0.66 2.07
C LEU A 369 18.34 0.60 2.60
N SER A 370 19.11 1.66 2.36
CA SER A 370 20.48 1.77 2.86
C SER A 370 20.51 1.93 4.38
N SER A 371 21.49 1.29 5.01
CA SER A 371 22.06 1.76 6.27
C SER A 371 22.80 3.09 6.04
N ALA A 372 22.96 3.91 7.07
CA ALA A 372 23.70 5.17 6.97
C ALA A 372 25.17 4.94 6.53
N ASP A 373 25.74 3.80 6.90
CA ASP A 373 27.12 3.39 6.58
C ASP A 373 27.28 2.77 5.18
N GLY A 374 26.21 2.65 4.39
CA GLY A 374 26.20 1.98 3.08
C GLY A 374 26.39 0.44 3.15
N ALA A 375 26.63 -0.12 4.33
CA ALA A 375 26.75 -1.55 4.56
C ALA A 375 25.39 -2.25 4.38
N GLY A 376 25.17 -2.86 3.22
CA GLY A 376 23.93 -3.57 2.88
C GLY A 376 23.61 -4.75 3.81
N PHE A 377 22.31 -5.06 3.97
CA PHE A 377 21.84 -6.01 4.97
C PHE A 377 22.43 -7.42 4.84
N ARG A 378 23.08 -7.89 5.91
CA ARG A 378 23.48 -9.29 6.06
C ARG A 378 22.25 -10.18 6.17
N ARG A 379 22.12 -11.17 5.27
CA ARG A 379 21.09 -12.22 5.39
C ARG A 379 21.36 -13.09 6.63
N VAL A 380 20.30 -13.37 7.38
CA VAL A 380 20.30 -14.20 8.59
C VAL A 380 19.33 -15.38 8.45
N PRO A 381 19.59 -16.54 9.09
CA PRO A 381 18.62 -17.63 9.14
C PRO A 381 17.41 -17.22 10.01
N LEU A 382 16.21 -17.58 9.55
CA LEU A 382 14.94 -17.33 10.24
C LEU A 382 14.11 -18.63 10.32
N PRO A 383 13.13 -18.73 11.23
CA PRO A 383 12.22 -19.88 11.29
C PRO A 383 11.50 -20.16 9.99
N THR A 384 11.20 -21.44 9.72
CA THR A 384 10.39 -21.86 8.56
C THR A 384 8.92 -21.48 8.72
N TYR A 385 8.18 -21.38 7.61
CA TYR A 385 6.77 -21.01 7.62
C TYR A 385 5.91 -21.88 8.56
N ALA A 386 5.14 -21.21 9.43
CA ALA A 386 4.27 -21.83 10.43
C ALA A 386 2.98 -22.36 9.78
N TRP A 387 3.09 -23.52 9.12
CA TRP A 387 1.95 -24.23 8.54
C TRP A 387 0.85 -24.48 9.58
N GLN A 388 -0.33 -23.92 9.34
CA GLN A 388 -1.56 -24.33 10.00
C GLN A 388 -1.94 -25.69 9.42
N ARG A 389 -1.97 -26.73 10.25
CA ARG A 389 -2.04 -28.14 9.82
C ARG A 389 -3.38 -28.75 10.19
N GLU A 390 -4.06 -29.28 9.20
CA GLU A 390 -5.26 -30.10 9.35
C GLU A 390 -5.00 -31.51 8.84
N ARG A 391 -5.79 -32.51 9.29
CA ARG A 391 -5.66 -33.90 8.82
C ARG A 391 -6.33 -34.06 7.45
N TYR A 392 -5.57 -33.79 6.39
CA TYR A 392 -5.94 -34.21 5.03
C TYR A 392 -5.63 -35.69 4.84
N TRP A 393 -6.65 -36.54 4.97
CA TRP A 393 -6.54 -37.98 4.75
C TRP A 393 -7.78 -38.51 4.02
N VAL A 394 -7.58 -39.38 3.04
CA VAL A 394 -8.68 -40.10 2.39
C VAL A 394 -8.96 -41.35 3.22
N GLU A 395 -9.93 -41.26 4.13
CA GLU A 395 -10.36 -42.44 4.88
C GLU A 395 -10.94 -43.51 3.93
N PRO A 396 -10.58 -44.80 4.09
CA PRO A 396 -11.18 -45.87 3.31
C PRO A 396 -12.70 -45.90 3.54
N SER A 397 -13.47 -45.98 2.46
CA SER A 397 -14.93 -46.11 2.58
C SER A 397 -15.26 -47.43 3.28
N ALA A 398 -16.13 -47.40 4.30
CA ALA A 398 -16.41 -48.53 5.19
C ALA A 398 -17.07 -49.76 4.55
N GLY A 399 -17.23 -49.78 3.21
CA GLY A 399 -17.61 -50.96 2.41
C GLY A 399 -16.47 -51.59 1.60
N GLY A 400 -15.25 -51.06 1.69
CA GLY A 400 -14.04 -51.59 1.06
C GLY A 400 -13.10 -52.23 2.09
N ALA A 401 -13.09 -53.57 2.14
CA ALA A 401 -12.26 -54.35 3.06
C ALA A 401 -10.77 -53.97 2.96
N ALA A 402 -10.13 -53.71 4.11
CA ALA A 402 -8.81 -53.10 4.20
C ALA A 402 -7.68 -54.13 4.08
N ASN A 403 -7.19 -54.37 2.85
CA ASN A 403 -5.95 -55.13 2.61
C ASN A 403 -4.73 -54.41 3.24
N GLY A 404 -4.42 -54.67 4.52
CA GLY A 404 -3.45 -53.83 5.25
C GLY A 404 -2.69 -54.41 6.47
N SER A 405 -2.95 -55.64 6.93
CA SER A 405 -2.14 -56.35 7.95
C SER A 405 -1.91 -55.63 9.31
N ARG A 406 -2.76 -55.93 10.30
CA ARG A 406 -2.33 -56.50 11.60
C ARG A 406 -3.50 -56.83 12.54
N LEU A 407 -3.27 -57.88 13.35
CA LEU A 407 -3.96 -58.27 14.60
C LEU A 407 -5.45 -58.71 14.53
N VAL A 408 -5.64 -60.00 14.83
CA VAL A 408 -6.83 -60.68 15.38
C VAL A 408 -8.10 -60.73 14.50
N HIS A 409 -8.64 -61.95 14.33
CA HIS A 409 -9.98 -62.16 13.77
C HIS A 409 -11.06 -61.62 14.71
N ALA A 410 -11.80 -60.61 14.28
CA ALA A 410 -13.12 -60.26 14.82
C ALA A 410 -14.13 -60.26 13.66
N GLY A 411 -15.07 -61.21 13.64
CA GLY A 411 -16.23 -61.24 12.73
C GLY A 411 -16.13 -62.09 11.44
N GLY A 412 -14.97 -62.63 11.07
CA GLY A 412 -14.83 -63.48 9.87
C GLY A 412 -15.47 -64.87 10.02
N HIS A 413 -16.13 -65.40 8.97
CA HIS A 413 -16.78 -66.71 9.02
C HIS A 413 -15.73 -67.87 8.99
N PRO A 414 -15.78 -68.88 9.87
CA PRO A 414 -14.68 -69.83 10.09
C PRO A 414 -14.17 -70.61 8.87
N LEU A 415 -15.01 -70.83 7.85
CA LEU A 415 -14.60 -71.49 6.59
C LEU A 415 -14.30 -70.52 5.45
N LEU A 416 -14.90 -69.33 5.44
CA LEU A 416 -14.84 -68.42 4.29
C LEU A 416 -13.82 -67.30 4.48
N GLY A 417 -13.51 -66.93 5.73
CA GLY A 417 -12.63 -65.81 6.04
C GLY A 417 -13.35 -64.47 5.88
N GLU A 418 -12.65 -63.51 5.27
CA GLU A 418 -13.10 -62.13 5.09
C GLU A 418 -13.72 -61.92 3.70
N MET A 419 -14.80 -61.13 3.61
CA MET A 419 -15.46 -60.83 2.34
C MET A 419 -14.71 -59.70 1.61
N GLN A 420 -14.27 -59.97 0.39
CA GLN A 420 -13.55 -59.04 -0.48
C GLN A 420 -14.50 -58.47 -1.54
N THR A 421 -14.75 -57.16 -1.49
CA THR A 421 -15.57 -56.44 -2.49
C THR A 421 -14.75 -56.15 -3.74
N LEU A 422 -15.07 -56.78 -4.88
CA LEU A 422 -14.41 -56.47 -6.16
C LEU A 422 -14.97 -55.20 -6.79
N SER A 423 -14.11 -54.21 -7.03
CA SER A 423 -14.46 -52.91 -7.62
C SER A 423 -15.12 -53.02 -9.01
N THR A 424 -14.76 -54.04 -9.78
CA THR A 424 -15.28 -54.33 -11.12
C THR A 424 -16.54 -55.20 -11.15
N GLN A 425 -16.87 -55.88 -10.05
CA GLN A 425 -17.96 -56.87 -9.98
C GLN A 425 -18.72 -56.76 -8.65
N LYS A 426 -19.40 -55.62 -8.45
CA LYS A 426 -20.08 -55.26 -7.19
C LYS A 426 -21.17 -56.24 -6.72
N SER A 427 -21.72 -57.05 -7.61
CA SER A 427 -22.70 -58.11 -7.30
C SER A 427 -22.04 -59.46 -6.95
N THR A 428 -20.76 -59.65 -7.27
CA THR A 428 -20.04 -60.90 -7.01
C THR A 428 -19.34 -60.81 -5.66
N ARG A 429 -19.92 -61.46 -4.65
CA ARG A 429 -19.26 -61.65 -3.35
C ARG A 429 -18.10 -62.63 -3.52
N VAL A 430 -16.90 -62.20 -3.15
CA VAL A 430 -15.70 -63.03 -3.06
C VAL A 430 -15.26 -63.07 -1.60
N TRP A 431 -14.60 -64.14 -1.18
CA TRP A 431 -14.01 -64.24 0.15
C TRP A 431 -12.55 -64.68 0.05
N GLU A 432 -11.72 -64.26 0.99
CA GLU A 432 -10.35 -64.76 1.14
C GLU A 432 -10.12 -65.30 2.56
N THR A 433 -9.60 -66.51 2.63
CA THR A 433 -9.24 -67.22 3.87
C THR A 433 -7.83 -67.80 3.77
N THR A 434 -7.14 -67.87 4.90
CA THR A 434 -5.86 -68.57 5.01
C THR A 434 -6.11 -69.93 5.64
N LEU A 435 -6.05 -70.99 4.83
CA LEU A 435 -6.32 -72.36 5.27
C LEU A 435 -5.15 -72.94 6.09
N ASP A 436 -5.16 -72.69 7.40
CA ASP A 436 -4.30 -73.41 8.34
C ASP A 436 -4.76 -74.87 8.48
N LEU A 437 -3.99 -75.78 7.87
CA LEU A 437 -4.19 -77.23 7.93
C LEU A 437 -4.06 -77.81 9.36
N GLY A 438 -3.37 -77.11 10.26
CA GLY A 438 -3.28 -77.44 11.68
C GLY A 438 -4.56 -77.10 12.45
N ARG A 439 -5.24 -76.00 12.11
CA ARG A 439 -6.58 -75.66 12.64
C ARG A 439 -7.68 -76.54 12.05
N ALA A 440 -7.68 -76.75 10.74
CA ALA A 440 -8.73 -77.54 10.06
C ALA A 440 -8.85 -78.97 10.62
N ARG A 441 -7.73 -79.58 11.05
CA ARG A 441 -7.72 -80.89 11.72
C ARG A 441 -8.30 -80.90 13.14
N ARG A 442 -8.42 -79.75 13.80
CA ARG A 442 -8.94 -79.64 15.19
C ARG A 442 -10.44 -79.31 15.22
N THR A 443 -10.94 -78.50 14.29
CA THR A 443 -12.35 -78.11 14.24
C THR A 443 -13.27 -79.13 13.60
N TRP A 444 -12.75 -80.10 12.82
CA TRP A 444 -13.57 -81.06 12.09
C TRP A 444 -13.34 -82.51 12.52
N ARG A 445 -14.24 -83.05 13.38
CA ARG A 445 -14.38 -84.49 13.63
C ARG A 445 -15.09 -85.20 12.46
N TRP A 446 -14.48 -85.22 11.28
CA TRP A 446 -14.95 -86.05 10.17
C TRP A 446 -14.70 -87.53 10.46
N ARG A 447 -15.72 -88.23 10.98
CA ARG A 447 -15.80 -89.71 10.94
C ARG A 447 -16.20 -90.14 9.53
N SER A 448 -15.25 -90.18 8.60
CA SER A 448 -15.42 -90.80 7.29
C SER A 448 -14.22 -91.70 6.95
N ARG A 449 -14.44 -93.02 7.05
CA ARG A 449 -13.47 -94.03 6.59
C ARG A 449 -13.52 -94.12 5.05
N LEU A 450 -12.89 -93.18 4.36
CA LEU A 450 -12.60 -93.31 2.92
C LEU A 450 -11.09 -93.40 2.72
N ARG A 451 -10.64 -94.52 2.15
CA ARG A 451 -9.21 -94.88 2.01
C ARG A 451 -8.59 -94.26 0.75
N THR A 452 -8.84 -92.97 0.53
CA THR A 452 -8.39 -92.19 -0.63
C THR A 452 -8.02 -90.77 -0.20
N ARG A 453 -7.13 -90.11 -0.97
CA ARG A 453 -6.59 -88.77 -0.64
C ARG A 453 -7.70 -87.70 -0.63
N PRO A 454 -7.60 -86.65 0.21
CA PRO A 454 -8.51 -85.51 0.15
C PRO A 454 -8.35 -84.77 -1.20
N TRP A 455 -9.46 -84.63 -1.93
CA TRP A 455 -9.48 -83.98 -3.24
C TRP A 455 -9.53 -82.45 -3.08
N VAL A 456 -8.36 -81.81 -3.18
CA VAL A 456 -8.24 -80.34 -3.26
C VAL A 456 -7.75 -79.95 -4.65
N THR A 457 -8.70 -79.78 -5.57
CA THR A 457 -8.41 -79.51 -6.99
C THR A 457 -8.07 -78.03 -7.22
N VAL A 458 -6.81 -77.65 -6.99
CA VAL A 458 -6.32 -76.29 -7.25
C VAL A 458 -6.23 -76.02 -8.75
N ARG A 459 -7.22 -75.35 -9.33
CA ARG A 459 -7.16 -74.81 -10.70
C ARG A 459 -6.47 -73.44 -10.71
N SER A 460 -5.17 -73.41 -10.98
CA SER A 460 -4.48 -72.18 -11.39
C SER A 460 -4.89 -71.81 -12.84
N ARG A 461 -5.30 -70.54 -13.03
CA ARG A 461 -5.40 -69.91 -14.36
C ARG A 461 -4.42 -68.75 -14.41
N SER A 462 -3.37 -68.88 -15.20
CA SER A 462 -2.38 -67.83 -15.46
C SER A 462 -2.99 -66.77 -16.39
N PRO A 463 -3.04 -65.48 -16.01
CA PRO A 463 -3.48 -64.41 -16.91
C PRO A 463 -2.35 -64.05 -17.89
N THR A 464 -2.52 -64.36 -19.17
CA THR A 464 -1.66 -63.84 -20.24
C THR A 464 -2.02 -62.38 -20.52
N TRP A 465 -1.09 -61.47 -20.28
CA TRP A 465 -1.28 -60.04 -20.54
C TRP A 465 -0.89 -59.67 -21.97
N CYS A 466 -1.90 -59.39 -22.81
CA CYS A 466 -1.70 -58.71 -24.09
C CYS A 466 -1.69 -57.19 -23.87
N SER A 467 -0.56 -56.52 -24.15
CA SER A 467 -0.43 -55.06 -24.03
C SER A 467 -0.91 -54.32 -25.29
N PRO A 468 -1.87 -53.38 -25.18
CA PRO A 468 -2.19 -52.45 -26.27
C PRO A 468 -1.01 -51.52 -26.58
N ARG A 469 -0.87 -51.12 -27.85
CA ARG A 469 0.25 -50.27 -28.33
C ARG A 469 0.09 -48.81 -27.87
N ARG A 470 1.21 -48.16 -27.52
CA ARG A 470 1.28 -46.69 -27.34
C ARG A 470 1.67 -46.01 -28.66
N TRP A 471 1.09 -44.83 -28.91
CA TRP A 471 1.50 -43.78 -29.86
C TRP A 471 1.24 -42.41 -29.20
N PRO A 472 1.96 -41.33 -29.53
CA PRO A 472 3.25 -41.08 -28.88
C PRO A 472 3.29 -39.80 -28.05
N SER A 473 4.14 -39.76 -27.02
CA SER A 473 4.53 -38.54 -26.30
C SER A 473 5.81 -37.95 -26.90
N LEU A 474 5.76 -36.69 -27.34
CA LEU A 474 6.95 -35.96 -27.81
C LEU A 474 8.01 -35.81 -26.71
N ALA A 475 9.28 -35.78 -27.11
CA ALA A 475 10.42 -35.83 -26.20
C ALA A 475 11.00 -34.43 -25.88
N THR A 476 11.54 -34.29 -24.68
CA THR A 476 12.63 -33.34 -24.39
C THR A 476 13.86 -34.10 -23.88
N ARG A 477 15.04 -33.65 -24.30
CA ARG A 477 16.30 -34.41 -24.24
C ARG A 477 17.10 -34.08 -22.98
N ARG A 478 17.76 -35.07 -22.38
CA ARG A 478 19.13 -34.93 -21.85
C ARG A 478 19.94 -36.18 -22.15
N TRP A 479 21.19 -35.99 -22.54
CA TRP A 479 22.11 -37.06 -22.95
C TRP A 479 22.88 -37.63 -21.75
N ARG A 480 23.31 -38.89 -21.86
CA ARG A 480 24.46 -39.45 -21.14
C ARG A 480 25.39 -40.10 -22.17
N CYS A 481 26.69 -39.84 -22.08
CA CYS A 481 27.69 -40.61 -22.83
C CYS A 481 27.80 -42.05 -22.27
N ARG A 482 28.31 -42.97 -23.09
CA ARG A 482 28.52 -44.38 -22.75
C ARG A 482 29.96 -44.82 -22.99
N SER A 483 30.52 -45.55 -22.04
CA SER A 483 31.45 -46.68 -22.20
C SER A 483 31.59 -47.37 -20.84
N TRP A 484 31.88 -48.68 -20.71
CA TRP A 484 32.12 -49.71 -21.73
C TRP A 484 31.43 -51.05 -21.33
N ARG A 485 31.77 -52.20 -21.94
CA ARG A 485 31.10 -53.51 -21.74
C ARG A 485 31.95 -54.54 -20.92
N PRO A 486 31.33 -55.61 -20.38
CA PRO A 486 31.95 -56.50 -19.39
C PRO A 486 32.52 -57.82 -19.95
N ARG A 487 33.17 -58.61 -19.08
CA ARG A 487 33.35 -60.08 -19.20
C ARG A 487 33.05 -60.81 -17.89
N SER A 488 32.93 -62.13 -18.01
CA SER A 488 32.70 -63.20 -17.01
C SER A 488 33.77 -63.26 -15.91
N SER A 489 33.65 -64.05 -14.82
CA SER A 489 33.01 -65.38 -14.67
C SER A 489 32.77 -65.82 -13.20
N GLN A 490 31.84 -66.78 -13.02
CA GLN A 490 31.80 -67.84 -11.98
C GLN A 490 31.78 -67.49 -10.48
N GLY A 491 31.03 -68.29 -9.72
CA GLY A 491 30.93 -68.26 -8.25
C GLY A 491 29.52 -68.65 -7.79
N ALA A 492 29.39 -69.68 -6.96
CA ALA A 492 28.10 -70.20 -6.51
C ALA A 492 28.14 -70.53 -5.01
N CYS A 493 27.05 -70.22 -4.28
CA CYS A 493 26.46 -71.12 -3.28
C CYS A 493 25.11 -70.59 -2.75
N ASP A 494 24.43 -71.52 -2.10
CA ASP A 494 23.07 -71.58 -1.55
C ASP A 494 22.52 -70.40 -0.73
N SER A 495 21.20 -70.21 -0.78
CA SER A 495 20.34 -70.49 0.40
C SER A 495 18.83 -70.50 0.11
N THR A 496 18.21 -71.63 0.51
CA THR A 496 16.78 -71.90 0.77
C THR A 496 15.71 -70.82 0.48
N SER A 497 14.78 -71.15 -0.41
CA SER A 497 13.52 -70.42 -0.58
C SER A 497 12.39 -70.93 0.34
N ARG A 498 11.45 -70.05 0.72
CA ARG A 498 10.14 -70.40 1.29
C ARG A 498 9.02 -69.60 0.63
N ALA A 499 8.58 -70.03 -0.55
CA ALA A 499 7.42 -69.47 -1.23
C ALA A 499 6.13 -70.15 -0.75
N GLY A 500 5.24 -69.40 -0.10
CA GLY A 500 3.91 -69.88 0.28
C GLY A 500 2.91 -69.80 -0.87
N TYR A 501 2.34 -70.93 -1.28
CA TYR A 501 1.32 -70.97 -2.34
C TYR A 501 -0.06 -70.53 -1.82
N ARG A 502 -0.67 -69.54 -2.47
CA ARG A 502 -2.11 -69.24 -2.34
C ARG A 502 -2.91 -69.99 -3.40
N ALA A 503 -3.99 -70.65 -2.99
CA ALA A 503 -5.00 -71.19 -3.90
C ALA A 503 -6.25 -70.30 -3.85
N LYS A 504 -6.93 -70.13 -5.00
CA LYS A 504 -8.27 -69.53 -5.08
C LYS A 504 -9.20 -70.49 -5.82
N ALA A 505 -10.41 -70.63 -5.31
CA ALA A 505 -11.49 -71.38 -5.94
C ALA A 505 -12.75 -70.51 -5.96
N ALA A 506 -13.58 -70.68 -6.99
CA ALA A 506 -14.84 -69.99 -7.14
C ALA A 506 -15.91 -70.99 -7.59
N LEU A 507 -17.10 -70.87 -7.01
CA LEU A 507 -18.30 -71.61 -7.40
C LEU A 507 -19.39 -70.60 -7.72
N SER A 508 -20.15 -70.85 -8.78
CA SER A 508 -21.25 -69.99 -9.22
C SER A 508 -22.45 -70.84 -9.61
N PHE A 509 -23.63 -70.46 -9.15
CA PHE A 509 -24.92 -70.93 -9.62
C PHE A 509 -25.66 -69.74 -10.26
N ALA A 510 -26.46 -69.99 -11.28
CA ALA A 510 -27.22 -68.96 -11.99
C ALA A 510 -28.50 -69.54 -12.63
N PRO A 511 -29.66 -68.88 -12.47
CA PRO A 511 -30.81 -69.00 -13.36
C PRO A 511 -30.81 -67.90 -14.44
N THR A 512 -31.58 -68.11 -15.51
CA THR A 512 -31.67 -67.26 -16.71
C THR A 512 -32.75 -66.14 -16.62
N PRO A 513 -32.73 -65.12 -17.51
CA PRO A 513 -33.48 -63.87 -17.34
C PRO A 513 -34.81 -63.75 -18.11
N ALA A 514 -35.62 -62.76 -17.72
CA ALA A 514 -36.79 -62.26 -18.48
C ALA A 514 -36.51 -60.87 -19.12
N ARG A 515 -37.42 -60.37 -19.97
CA ARG A 515 -37.20 -59.24 -20.91
C ARG A 515 -38.03 -57.97 -20.62
N SER A 516 -37.63 -56.87 -21.29
CA SER A 516 -38.45 -55.70 -21.67
C SER A 516 -38.73 -54.66 -20.56
N CYS A 517 -39.06 -53.38 -20.82
CA CYS A 517 -39.07 -52.58 -22.07
C CYS A 517 -39.10 -51.06 -21.73
N ALA A 518 -38.85 -50.18 -22.74
CA ALA A 518 -39.25 -48.75 -22.78
C ALA A 518 -38.63 -47.76 -21.73
N SER A 519 -38.61 -46.42 -21.92
CA SER A 519 -38.56 -45.60 -23.16
C SER A 519 -38.25 -44.10 -22.91
N ARG A 520 -37.85 -43.38 -23.99
CA ARG A 520 -38.13 -41.95 -24.32
C ARG A 520 -37.38 -40.76 -23.64
N CYS A 521 -37.43 -39.65 -24.40
CA CYS A 521 -37.25 -38.21 -24.07
C CYS A 521 -35.85 -37.55 -23.98
N ALA A 522 -35.64 -36.63 -24.94
CA ALA A 522 -34.82 -35.39 -24.90
C ALA A 522 -35.82 -34.20 -25.14
N PRO A 523 -35.49 -32.94 -25.61
CA PRO A 523 -34.20 -32.30 -25.95
C PRO A 523 -34.04 -30.76 -25.66
N ARG A 524 -32.85 -30.19 -25.99
CA ARG A 524 -32.57 -28.76 -26.42
C ARG A 524 -32.83 -27.62 -25.38
N SER A 525 -32.37 -26.35 -25.54
CA SER A 525 -31.75 -25.58 -26.66
C SER A 525 -30.75 -24.47 -26.24
N ARG A 526 -30.12 -23.76 -27.21
CA ARG A 526 -29.13 -22.65 -27.08
C ARG A 526 -29.72 -21.23 -27.34
N ARG A 527 -29.01 -20.13 -26.98
CA ARG A 527 -28.66 -18.87 -27.75
C ARG A 527 -28.27 -17.68 -26.80
N ARG A 528 -27.63 -16.54 -27.17
CA ARG A 528 -26.49 -16.17 -28.09
C ARG A 528 -26.15 -14.63 -27.98
N TRP A 529 -25.15 -14.12 -28.75
CA TRP A 529 -24.79 -12.70 -29.12
C TRP A 529 -23.79 -11.91 -28.22
N ILE A 530 -23.09 -10.79 -28.60
CA ILE A 530 -22.21 -10.30 -29.75
C ILE A 530 -21.85 -8.77 -29.47
N TRP A 531 -20.91 -7.94 -30.03
CA TRP A 531 -20.18 -7.65 -31.31
C TRP A 531 -18.81 -6.90 -31.04
N PRO A 532 -17.72 -6.99 -31.88
CA PRO A 532 -16.44 -6.24 -31.70
C PRO A 532 -16.00 -5.23 -32.84
N ARG A 533 -14.89 -4.47 -32.62
CA ARG A 533 -14.06 -3.63 -33.58
C ARG A 533 -12.74 -3.16 -32.87
N CYS A 534 -11.69 -2.52 -33.43
CA CYS A 534 -11.27 -1.98 -34.75
C CYS A 534 -9.70 -2.03 -34.95
N ALA A 535 -9.06 -1.15 -35.75
CA ALA A 535 -7.59 -1.14 -36.06
C ALA A 535 -6.95 0.28 -36.25
N PRO A 536 -5.59 0.46 -36.34
CA PRO A 536 -4.88 1.77 -36.39
C PRO A 536 -4.11 2.12 -37.70
N GLY A 537 -3.68 3.39 -37.89
CA GLY A 537 -2.68 3.76 -38.92
C GLY A 537 -2.31 5.26 -39.13
N PHE A 538 -1.05 5.48 -39.58
CA PHE A 538 -0.46 6.66 -40.28
C PHE A 538 0.00 7.98 -39.58
N ARG A 539 0.98 8.61 -40.26
CA ARG A 539 1.78 9.86 -40.05
C ARG A 539 2.26 10.31 -41.47
N PRO A 540 2.86 11.51 -41.76
CA PRO A 540 3.84 12.27 -40.95
C PRO A 540 3.64 13.82 -41.01
N ALA A 541 4.71 14.61 -40.82
CA ALA A 541 4.68 16.08 -40.65
C ALA A 541 5.70 16.85 -41.53
N ARG A 542 5.59 18.20 -41.57
CA ARG A 542 6.63 19.15 -42.01
C ARG A 542 6.61 20.44 -41.15
N PRO A 543 7.75 21.10 -40.87
CA PRO A 543 7.83 22.29 -40.00
C PRO A 543 7.99 23.63 -40.75
N LEU A 544 7.78 24.72 -40.03
CA LEU A 544 8.12 26.11 -40.40
C LEU A 544 9.63 26.41 -40.23
N ARG A 545 10.10 27.54 -40.78
CA ARG A 545 11.43 28.14 -40.50
C ARG A 545 11.31 29.61 -40.11
N LEU A 546 12.07 30.01 -39.10
CA LEU A 546 12.36 31.40 -38.72
C LEU A 546 13.64 31.91 -39.40
N PRO A 547 13.90 33.23 -39.38
CA PRO A 547 15.26 33.76 -39.38
C PRO A 547 15.58 34.70 -38.18
N MET A 548 16.84 34.62 -37.73
CA MET A 548 17.46 35.30 -36.58
C MET A 548 17.59 36.84 -36.69
N ARG A 549 17.73 37.53 -35.54
CA ARG A 549 18.64 38.68 -35.20
C ARG A 549 18.16 39.34 -33.87
N ARG A 550 18.96 40.00 -32.99
CA ARG A 550 20.43 40.16 -32.84
C ARG A 550 20.77 40.59 -31.38
N TRP A 551 22.05 40.50 -30.99
CA TRP A 551 22.71 41.11 -29.80
C TRP A 551 22.73 42.66 -29.85
N PRO A 552 23.06 43.47 -28.78
CA PRO A 552 24.14 43.19 -27.79
C PRO A 552 24.07 43.76 -26.33
N ARG A 553 25.02 43.28 -25.49
CA ARG A 553 25.85 43.91 -24.40
C ARG A 553 25.36 45.15 -23.60
N TRP A 554 25.79 45.20 -22.32
CA TRP A 554 26.50 46.24 -21.51
C TRP A 554 26.39 45.78 -20.02
N GLY A 555 27.13 46.24 -18.99
CA GLY A 555 28.28 47.16 -18.90
C GLY A 555 28.66 47.50 -17.43
N SER A 556 29.53 46.68 -16.80
CA SER A 556 30.44 46.99 -15.66
C SER A 556 30.08 47.99 -14.52
N SER A 557 29.99 47.46 -13.28
CA SER A 557 30.60 47.95 -12.02
C SER A 557 30.40 49.39 -11.48
N THR A 558 30.15 49.50 -10.17
CA THR A 558 30.89 50.40 -9.23
C THR A 558 30.66 50.00 -7.77
N ALA A 559 31.46 50.53 -6.83
CA ALA A 559 31.37 50.19 -5.40
C ALA A 559 31.80 51.35 -4.47
N GLN A 560 31.10 51.51 -3.34
CA GLN A 560 31.51 52.19 -2.09
C GLN A 560 30.45 51.83 -1.02
N ARG A 561 30.73 51.45 0.24
CA ARG A 561 31.57 52.03 1.32
C ARG A 561 31.12 53.41 1.82
N SER A 562 30.44 53.40 2.97
CA SER A 562 30.58 54.43 4.01
C SER A 562 30.45 53.77 5.40
N ARG A 563 30.95 54.45 6.44
CA ARG A 563 30.84 54.04 7.86
C ARG A 563 29.95 55.04 8.59
N GLY A 564 29.21 54.59 9.60
CA GLY A 564 28.53 55.43 10.59
C GLY A 564 28.69 54.81 11.98
N SER A 565 28.88 55.63 13.02
CA SER A 565 29.26 55.16 14.37
C SER A 565 28.75 56.07 15.48
N SER A 566 28.73 55.55 16.71
CA SER A 566 28.42 56.24 17.97
C SER A 566 26.92 56.51 18.25
N SER A 567 26.44 56.66 19.48
CA SER A 567 26.93 56.16 20.79
C SER A 567 25.90 56.38 21.92
N CYS A 568 26.14 55.73 23.08
CA CYS A 568 25.71 56.11 24.43
C CYS A 568 24.21 56.08 24.83
N GLY A 569 23.95 55.66 26.08
CA GLY A 569 22.62 55.67 26.71
C GLY A 569 22.47 54.71 27.90
N ARG A 570 22.99 55.06 29.09
CA ARG A 570 22.82 54.25 30.34
C ARG A 570 21.56 54.70 31.11
N GLY A 571 20.76 53.75 31.63
CA GLY A 571 19.44 54.08 32.21
C GLY A 571 18.92 53.20 33.37
N ARG A 572 19.71 53.00 34.45
CA ARG A 572 19.35 52.58 35.84
C ARG A 572 18.33 51.43 36.08
N ALA A 573 18.69 50.53 37.01
CA ALA A 573 17.82 49.47 37.52
C ALA A 573 16.85 49.94 38.63
N ARG A 574 15.79 49.14 38.88
CA ARG A 574 15.17 48.95 40.21
C ARG A 574 14.84 47.46 40.40
N ARG A 575 15.05 46.94 41.62
CA ARG A 575 14.41 45.71 42.12
C ARG A 575 13.03 46.05 42.68
N TRP A 576 12.11 45.09 42.62
CA TRP A 576 11.04 44.88 43.60
C TRP A 576 10.92 43.37 43.82
N ASP A 577 10.58 42.95 45.04
CA ASP A 577 10.60 41.55 45.48
C ASP A 577 9.18 40.96 45.57
N GLY A 578 9.09 39.63 45.51
CA GLY A 578 8.09 38.84 46.25
C GLY A 578 6.66 38.74 45.71
N CYS A 579 6.36 37.63 45.04
CA CYS A 579 5.11 36.86 45.21
C CYS A 579 5.34 35.44 44.66
N GLY A 580 4.63 34.41 45.16
CA GLY A 580 4.98 33.01 44.84
C GLY A 580 3.81 32.04 44.77
N PHE A 581 4.11 30.88 44.14
CA PHE A 581 3.25 29.69 43.96
C PHE A 581 2.01 29.85 43.04
N PRO A 582 1.46 28.75 42.48
CA PRO A 582 1.82 27.33 42.67
C PRO A 582 2.31 26.58 41.41
N ARG A 583 2.83 25.36 41.62
CA ARG A 583 3.13 24.37 40.56
C ARG A 583 1.83 23.65 40.13
N PRO A 584 1.74 23.13 38.89
CA PRO A 584 0.63 22.27 38.47
C PRO A 584 0.66 20.89 39.18
N PRO A 585 -0.50 20.25 39.43
CA PRO A 585 -0.59 18.96 40.10
C PRO A 585 -0.32 17.78 39.15
N ALA A 586 0.13 16.65 39.72
CA ALA A 586 0.20 15.36 39.03
C ALA A 586 -1.18 14.66 39.00
N PRO A 587 -1.49 13.86 37.96
CA PRO A 587 -2.79 13.21 37.85
C PRO A 587 -2.95 12.04 38.84
N GLN A 588 -3.99 12.10 39.68
CA GLN A 588 -4.42 10.94 40.48
C GLN A 588 -5.26 9.96 39.64
N ARG A 589 -5.29 8.70 40.08
CA ARG A 589 -6.02 7.61 39.43
C ARG A 589 -7.49 7.63 39.86
N HIS A 590 -8.41 7.54 38.91
CA HIS A 590 -9.78 7.09 39.18
C HIS A 590 -10.02 5.70 38.56
N THR A 591 -10.73 4.87 39.32
CA THR A 591 -11.03 3.47 38.98
C THR A 591 -12.45 3.30 38.48
N GLY A 592 -12.64 2.44 37.48
CA GLY A 592 -13.90 1.73 37.26
C GLY A 592 -14.86 2.34 36.25
N CYS A 593 -14.80 1.83 35.02
CA CYS A 593 -16.00 1.64 34.19
C CYS A 593 -15.76 0.43 33.26
N THR A 594 -16.76 -0.44 33.08
CA THR A 594 -16.61 -1.73 32.39
C THR A 594 -16.86 -1.66 30.88
N PRO A 595 -16.24 -2.52 30.04
CA PRO A 595 -16.43 -2.48 28.60
C PRO A 595 -17.77 -3.12 28.19
N ARG A 596 -18.56 -2.44 27.34
CA ARG A 596 -19.67 -3.08 26.61
C ARG A 596 -19.14 -3.76 25.35
N SER A 597 -19.23 -5.08 25.31
CA SER A 597 -18.96 -5.87 24.12
C SER A 597 -20.09 -5.75 23.08
N TRP A 598 -19.73 -5.61 21.81
CA TRP A 598 -20.67 -5.69 20.69
C TRP A 598 -20.35 -6.91 19.83
N ILE A 599 -21.20 -7.94 19.94
CA ILE A 599 -21.13 -9.14 19.10
C ILE A 599 -21.88 -8.81 17.79
N ARG A 600 -21.21 -8.96 16.65
CA ARG A 600 -21.85 -8.84 15.33
C ARG A 600 -22.06 -10.23 14.73
N ALA A 601 -23.28 -10.74 14.82
CA ALA A 601 -23.66 -12.00 14.20
C ALA A 601 -23.70 -11.88 12.66
N SER A 602 -23.47 -13.00 11.99
CA SER A 602 -23.47 -13.12 10.52
C SER A 602 -24.75 -13.78 10.01
N THR A 603 -25.37 -13.17 9.01
CA THR A 603 -26.34 -13.76 8.07
C THR A 603 -26.08 -13.17 6.70
#